data_AF-A0AAD9ITZ0-F1
#
_entry.id   AF-A0AAD9ITZ0-F1
#
_cell.length_a   1.000
_cell.length_b   1.000
_cell.length_c   1.000
_cell.angle_alpha   90.00
_cell.angle_beta   90.00
_cell.angle_gamma   90.00
#
_symmetry.space_group_name_H-M   'P 1'
#
loop_
_entity.id
_entity.type
_entity.pdbx_description
1 polymer ?
#
loop_
_entity_poly.entity_id
_entity_poly.type
_entity_poly.pdbx_seq_one_letter_code
_entity_poly.pdbx_strand_id
1 'polypeptide(L)'
;MWKKVVAGIIMMIVIVISVYFTYFHHPPVEDILAANKARRSHPKDVNCCCCEQDNDGEDYGSEISPELEAKRRWEKFIVNKNLVSVGEIYTKCEGDDRIMIGQVVLLPDPQTGGVMTRTFANVTLENDVTGGEVRVTSEYNGRELYNSKWELCSAEEGLPEPHIIHCPISAGQKAYVKDLPIPSYLPKGRFYSKAWVLDTEGNTLGCSFSEFTI
;
A
#
# COMPACT_ATOMS: atom_id res chain seq x y z
N MET A 1 -21.64 48.89 -13.46
CA MET A 1 -21.96 47.43 -13.45
C MET A 1 -20.70 46.58 -13.64
N TRP A 2 -19.88 46.83 -14.67
CA TRP A 2 -18.65 46.09 -14.99
C TRP A 2 -17.67 45.88 -13.82
N LYS A 3 -17.36 46.93 -13.02
CA LYS A 3 -16.41 46.82 -11.89
C LYS A 3 -16.81 45.75 -10.87
N LYS A 4 -18.11 45.56 -10.61
CA LYS A 4 -18.61 44.54 -9.67
C LYS A 4 -18.45 43.13 -10.25
N VAL A 5 -18.66 42.98 -11.57
CA VAL A 5 -18.47 41.71 -12.28
C VAL A 5 -17.00 41.30 -12.26
N VAL A 6 -16.10 42.24 -12.59
CA VAL A 6 -14.65 41.99 -12.54
C VAL A 6 -14.19 41.61 -11.13
N ALA A 7 -14.65 42.32 -10.10
CA ALA A 7 -14.34 41.97 -8.71
C ALA A 7 -14.81 40.56 -8.34
N GLY A 8 -16.01 40.16 -8.78
CA GLY A 8 -16.54 38.81 -8.56
C GLY A 8 -15.70 37.72 -9.24
N ILE A 9 -15.27 37.94 -10.48
CA ILE A 9 -14.40 36.99 -11.21
C ILE A 9 -13.05 36.85 -10.51
N ILE A 10 -12.42 37.96 -10.12
CA ILE A 10 -11.13 37.93 -9.41
C ILE A 10 -11.27 37.16 -8.10
N MET A 11 -12.34 37.40 -7.33
CA MET A 11 -12.59 36.68 -6.08
C MET A 11 -12.73 35.16 -6.31
N MET A 12 -13.45 34.74 -7.36
CA MET A 12 -13.58 33.32 -7.72
C MET A 12 -12.22 32.70 -8.08
N ILE A 13 -11.40 33.39 -8.87
CA ILE A 13 -10.05 32.92 -9.23
C ILE A 13 -9.18 32.74 -7.98
N VAL A 14 -9.20 33.72 -7.06
CA VAL A 14 -8.46 33.64 -5.80
C VAL A 14 -8.91 32.44 -4.97
N ILE A 15 -10.22 32.19 -4.86
CA ILE A 15 -10.75 31.02 -4.13
C ILE A 15 -10.23 29.71 -4.75
N VAL A 16 -10.30 29.57 -6.08
CA VAL A 16 -9.84 28.36 -6.78
C VAL A 16 -8.34 28.14 -6.57
N ILE A 17 -7.53 29.20 -6.68
CA ILE A 17 -6.09 29.16 -6.42
C ILE A 17 -5.80 28.77 -4.96
N SER A 18 -6.51 29.36 -3.99
CA SER A 18 -6.34 29.03 -2.58
C SER A 18 -6.68 27.57 -2.30
N VAL A 19 -7.76 27.04 -2.87
CA VAL A 19 -8.12 25.62 -2.73
C VAL A 19 -7.03 24.73 -3.34
N TYR A 20 -6.53 25.08 -4.52
CA TYR A 20 -5.43 24.34 -5.16
C TYR A 20 -4.19 24.27 -4.28
N PHE A 21 -3.68 25.40 -3.78
CA PHE A 21 -2.47 25.40 -2.95
C PHE A 21 -2.68 24.73 -1.58
N THR A 22 -3.89 24.85 -1.02
CA THR A 22 -4.21 24.26 0.28
C THR A 22 -4.30 22.74 0.19
N TYR A 23 -4.91 22.19 -0.86
CA TYR A 23 -5.20 20.75 -0.95
C TYR A 23 -4.37 20.02 -1.99
N PHE A 24 -4.09 20.59 -3.15
CA PHE A 24 -3.53 19.86 -4.31
C PHE A 24 -2.06 20.20 -4.61
N HIS A 25 -1.52 21.29 -4.06
CA HIS A 25 -0.09 21.56 -4.14
C HIS A 25 0.66 20.66 -3.15
N HIS A 26 1.19 19.55 -3.68
CA HIS A 26 1.95 18.56 -2.93
C HIS A 26 3.29 19.12 -2.45
N PRO A 27 3.77 18.69 -1.28
CA PRO A 27 5.14 18.97 -0.89
C PRO A 27 6.14 18.21 -1.79
N PRO A 28 7.44 18.55 -1.76
CA PRO A 28 8.48 17.78 -2.41
C PRO A 28 8.42 16.29 -2.06
N VAL A 29 8.83 15.43 -3.00
CA VAL A 29 8.78 13.96 -2.86
C VAL A 29 9.52 13.48 -1.62
N GLU A 30 10.63 14.13 -1.28
CA GLU A 30 11.47 13.84 -0.13
C GLU A 30 10.70 14.04 1.19
N ASP A 31 9.87 15.07 1.27
CA ASP A 31 9.05 15.38 2.44
C ASP A 31 7.92 14.35 2.58
N ILE A 32 7.29 13.94 1.47
CA ILE A 32 6.28 12.87 1.45
C ILE A 32 6.89 11.57 1.97
N LEU A 33 8.06 11.18 1.44
CA LEU A 33 8.75 9.97 1.87
C LEU A 33 9.18 10.05 3.34
N ALA A 34 9.67 11.21 3.79
CA ALA A 34 10.07 11.42 5.18
C ALA A 34 8.87 11.34 6.14
N ALA A 35 7.72 11.92 5.79
CA ALA A 35 6.49 11.86 6.58
C ALA A 35 6.01 10.41 6.77
N ASN A 36 6.04 9.61 5.70
CA ASN A 36 5.66 8.20 5.77
C ASN A 36 6.70 7.35 6.51
N LYS A 37 7.99 7.66 6.39
CA LYS A 37 9.06 6.97 7.12
C LYS A 37 8.97 7.21 8.64
N ALA A 38 8.73 8.44 9.07
CA ALA A 38 8.58 8.81 10.48
C ALA A 38 7.38 8.14 11.16
N ARG A 39 6.35 7.82 10.38
CA ARG A 39 5.16 7.13 10.89
C ARG A 39 5.44 5.68 11.27
N ARG A 40 6.35 5.02 10.56
CA ARG A 40 6.77 3.64 10.86
C ARG A 40 7.60 3.53 12.13
N SER A 41 8.35 4.58 12.50
CA SER A 41 9.17 4.58 13.72
C SER A 41 8.38 4.61 15.02
N HIS A 42 7.04 4.60 14.96
CA HIS A 42 6.19 4.22 16.08
C HIS A 42 5.72 2.77 15.94
N PRO A 43 6.57 1.77 16.21
CA PRO A 43 6.06 0.42 16.42
C PRO A 43 5.15 0.48 17.64
N LYS A 44 3.86 0.15 17.45
CA LYS A 44 3.04 -0.35 18.54
C LYS A 44 3.66 -1.68 18.97
N ASP A 45 4.45 -1.66 20.03
CA ASP A 45 4.80 -2.81 20.87
C ASP A 45 5.25 -4.09 20.17
N VAL A 46 5.97 -3.99 19.04
CA VAL A 46 6.92 -5.06 18.72
C VAL A 46 8.14 -4.76 19.56
N ASN A 47 8.13 -5.31 20.77
CA ASN A 47 9.29 -5.41 21.65
C ASN A 47 10.38 -6.17 20.87
N CYS A 48 11.08 -5.47 19.98
CA CYS A 48 12.19 -5.96 19.18
C CYS A 48 13.40 -6.10 20.13
N CYS A 49 13.32 -7.06 21.05
CA CYS A 49 14.41 -7.53 21.90
C CYS A 49 15.51 -8.25 21.11
N CYS A 50 15.64 -8.00 19.80
CA CYS A 50 16.63 -8.66 18.94
C CYS A 50 17.81 -7.75 18.55
N CYS A 51 17.85 -6.53 19.06
CA CYS A 51 19.05 -5.70 18.98
C CYS A 51 19.73 -5.83 20.35
N GLU A 52 20.85 -6.55 20.39
CA GLU A 52 21.79 -6.64 21.53
C GLU A 52 21.22 -7.32 22.80
N GLN A 53 21.00 -8.63 22.73
CA GLN A 53 21.28 -9.47 23.89
C GLN A 53 22.75 -9.85 23.85
N ASP A 54 23.56 -9.05 24.53
CA ASP A 54 24.90 -9.44 24.96
C ASP A 54 24.79 -10.63 25.93
N ASN A 55 25.09 -11.83 25.43
CA ASN A 55 25.96 -12.78 26.11
C ASN A 55 25.62 -13.23 27.56
N ASP A 56 24.41 -13.72 27.80
CA ASP A 56 24.12 -14.54 28.98
C ASP A 56 23.20 -15.72 28.66
N GLY A 57 23.64 -16.51 27.67
CA GLY A 57 23.89 -17.93 27.90
C GLY A 57 22.78 -18.81 28.47
N GLU A 58 21.52 -18.66 28.07
CA GLU A 58 20.53 -19.74 28.14
C GLU A 58 19.68 -19.76 26.86
N ASP A 59 20.11 -20.58 25.89
CA ASP A 59 19.44 -20.87 24.62
C ASP A 59 18.17 -21.71 24.87
N TYR A 60 17.09 -21.05 25.30
CA TYR A 60 15.76 -21.61 25.18
C TYR A 60 15.32 -21.46 23.71
N GLY A 61 15.54 -22.51 22.92
CA GLY A 61 15.12 -22.62 21.52
C GLY A 61 13.59 -22.60 21.36
N SER A 62 12.96 -21.45 21.60
CA SER A 62 11.56 -21.23 21.27
C SER A 62 11.41 -21.28 19.76
N GLU A 63 10.66 -22.26 19.25
CA GLU A 63 10.31 -22.34 17.84
C GLU A 63 9.70 -21.02 17.39
N ILE A 64 10.36 -20.34 16.45
CA ILE A 64 9.88 -19.09 15.88
C ILE A 64 8.69 -19.43 14.99
N SER A 65 7.52 -18.87 15.31
CA SER A 65 6.31 -19.04 14.52
C SER A 65 6.53 -18.58 13.06
N PRO A 66 6.03 -19.30 12.04
CA PRO A 66 6.21 -18.95 10.61
C PRO A 66 5.82 -17.50 10.25
N GLU A 67 4.81 -16.95 10.91
CA GLU A 67 4.28 -15.60 10.75
C GLU A 67 5.34 -14.55 11.13
N LEU A 68 5.99 -14.76 12.28
CA LEU A 68 7.05 -13.90 12.80
C LEU A 68 8.30 -13.98 11.91
N GLU A 69 8.65 -15.18 11.41
CA GLU A 69 9.76 -15.34 10.49
C GLU A 69 9.50 -14.62 9.16
N ALA A 70 8.29 -14.76 8.58
CA ALA A 70 7.90 -14.07 7.37
C ALA A 70 7.96 -12.55 7.54
N LYS A 71 7.41 -12.02 8.65
CA LYS A 71 7.49 -10.59 8.99
C LYS A 71 8.93 -10.10 9.09
N ARG A 72 9.80 -10.81 9.82
CA ARG A 72 11.23 -10.45 9.96
C ARG A 72 11.96 -10.42 8.61
N ARG A 73 11.65 -11.35 7.70
CA ARG A 73 12.24 -11.37 6.35
C ARG A 73 11.87 -10.11 5.56
N TRP A 74 10.59 -9.74 5.57
CA TRP A 74 10.13 -8.51 4.90
C TRP A 74 10.71 -7.25 5.55
N GLU A 75 10.74 -7.17 6.88
CA GLU A 75 11.35 -6.03 7.58
C GLU A 75 12.82 -5.86 7.22
N LYS A 76 13.60 -6.95 7.26
CA LYS A 76 15.01 -6.94 6.83
C LYS A 76 15.14 -6.49 5.38
N PHE A 77 14.30 -7.00 4.48
CA PHE A 77 14.30 -6.58 3.08
C PHE A 77 14.07 -5.07 2.93
N ILE A 78 13.06 -4.51 3.61
CA ILE A 78 12.75 -3.08 3.55
C ILE A 78 13.89 -2.23 4.11
N VAL A 79 14.45 -2.60 5.26
CA VAL A 79 15.57 -1.88 5.91
C VAL A 79 16.80 -1.93 5.03
N ASN A 80 17.20 -3.10 4.54
CA ASN A 80 18.38 -3.28 3.70
C ASN A 80 18.30 -2.51 2.37
N LYS A 81 17.09 -2.28 1.87
CA LYS A 81 16.85 -1.52 0.63
C LYS A 81 16.52 -0.04 0.88
N ASN A 82 16.48 0.41 2.15
CA ASN A 82 16.08 1.76 2.55
C ASN A 82 14.74 2.20 1.92
N LEU A 83 13.75 1.30 1.88
CA LEU A 83 12.43 1.57 1.30
C LEU A 83 11.47 2.14 2.35
N VAL A 84 10.51 2.96 1.90
CA VAL A 84 9.44 3.48 2.75
C VAL A 84 8.23 2.55 2.65
N SER A 85 8.08 1.64 3.61
CA SER A 85 6.89 0.77 3.68
C SER A 85 5.65 1.59 4.04
N VAL A 86 4.59 1.40 3.28
CA VAL A 86 3.27 2.01 3.46
C VAL A 86 2.16 0.95 3.48
N GLY A 87 2.49 -0.33 3.43
CA GLY A 87 1.47 -1.38 3.49
C GLY A 87 2.04 -2.78 3.52
N GLU A 88 1.18 -3.71 3.91
CA GLU A 88 1.51 -5.11 4.17
C GLU A 88 0.49 -6.01 3.48
N ILE A 89 0.93 -7.17 3.02
CA ILE A 89 0.09 -8.16 2.32
C ILE A 89 0.17 -9.48 3.07
N TYR A 90 -0.98 -10.10 3.32
CA TYR A 90 -1.11 -11.33 4.08
C TYR A 90 -1.89 -12.40 3.31
N THR A 91 -1.70 -13.66 3.67
CA THR A 91 -2.48 -14.80 3.16
C THR A 91 -3.97 -14.69 3.49
N LYS A 92 -4.33 -14.01 4.59
CA LYS A 92 -5.72 -13.81 5.02
C LYS A 92 -5.89 -12.55 5.86
N CYS A 93 -7.13 -12.09 5.96
CA CYS A 93 -7.51 -10.79 6.54
C CYS A 93 -7.53 -10.78 8.06
N GLU A 94 -7.93 -11.90 8.65
CA GLU A 94 -8.22 -12.05 10.07
C GLU A 94 -7.55 -13.31 10.62
N GLY A 95 -7.35 -13.34 11.94
CA GLY A 95 -6.65 -14.41 12.65
C GLY A 95 -5.18 -14.10 12.93
N ASP A 96 -4.64 -14.77 13.96
CA ASP A 96 -3.27 -14.57 14.43
C ASP A 96 -2.24 -15.32 13.57
N ASP A 97 -2.67 -16.37 12.85
CA ASP A 97 -1.89 -17.23 11.95
C ASP A 97 -1.81 -16.68 10.51
N ARG A 98 -1.94 -15.35 10.35
CA ARG A 98 -1.76 -14.71 9.04
C ARG A 98 -0.28 -14.60 8.70
N ILE A 99 0.10 -15.08 7.53
CA ILE A 99 1.49 -15.05 7.07
C ILE A 99 1.68 -13.85 6.15
N MET A 100 2.68 -13.01 6.42
CA MET A 100 3.02 -11.89 5.56
C MET A 100 3.66 -12.38 4.27
N ILE A 101 2.99 -12.15 3.15
CA ILE A 101 3.41 -12.56 1.81
C ILE A 101 3.92 -11.39 0.97
N GLY A 102 3.78 -10.16 1.45
CA GLY A 102 4.18 -8.99 0.66
C GLY A 102 4.25 -7.68 1.42
N GLN A 103 4.76 -6.67 0.73
CA GLN A 103 4.93 -5.30 1.21
C GLN A 103 4.61 -4.31 0.09
N VAL A 104 3.99 -3.20 0.47
CA VAL A 104 3.77 -2.04 -0.41
C VAL A 104 4.70 -0.93 0.04
N VAL A 105 5.50 -0.41 -0.88
CA VAL A 105 6.45 0.67 -0.60
C VAL A 105 6.16 1.91 -1.43
N LEU A 106 6.54 3.07 -0.90
CA LEU A 106 6.47 4.35 -1.58
C LEU A 106 7.84 4.71 -2.15
N LEU A 107 7.87 5.14 -3.42
CA LEU A 107 9.07 5.50 -4.17
C LEU A 107 8.84 6.81 -4.94
N PRO A 108 9.91 7.55 -5.27
CA PRO A 108 9.81 8.61 -6.28
C PRO A 108 9.35 8.05 -7.63
N ASP A 109 8.44 8.75 -8.29
CA ASP A 109 8.03 8.44 -9.65
C ASP A 109 8.85 9.29 -10.65
N PRO A 110 9.77 8.68 -11.41
CA PRO A 110 10.60 9.41 -12.37
C PRO A 110 9.81 9.95 -13.57
N GLN A 111 8.61 9.44 -13.84
CA GLN A 111 7.80 9.86 -15.00
C GLN A 111 6.97 11.10 -14.68
N THR A 112 6.34 11.12 -13.50
CA THR A 112 5.44 12.21 -13.11
C THR A 112 6.10 13.27 -12.22
N GLY A 113 7.27 12.96 -11.65
CA GLY A 113 7.91 13.79 -10.61
C GLY A 113 7.20 13.73 -9.25
N GLY A 114 6.20 12.85 -9.10
CA GLY A 114 5.49 12.60 -7.85
C GLY A 114 6.01 11.36 -7.13
N VAL A 115 5.09 10.61 -6.54
CA VAL A 115 5.36 9.33 -5.88
C VAL A 115 4.62 8.20 -6.60
N MET A 116 5.16 7.00 -6.50
CA MET A 116 4.51 5.77 -6.94
C MET A 116 4.55 4.73 -5.82
N THR A 117 3.58 3.83 -5.82
CA THR A 117 3.64 2.62 -4.99
C THR A 117 4.29 1.49 -5.76
N ARG A 118 5.21 0.76 -5.13
CA ARG A 118 5.71 -0.51 -5.61
C ARG A 118 5.25 -1.61 -4.67
N THR A 119 4.53 -2.58 -5.21
CA THR A 119 4.04 -3.74 -4.48
C THR A 119 4.93 -4.93 -4.75
N PHE A 120 5.44 -5.56 -3.69
CA PHE A 120 6.14 -6.84 -3.74
C PHE A 120 5.26 -7.91 -3.10
N ALA A 121 5.03 -9.02 -3.79
CA ALA A 121 4.30 -10.16 -3.24
C ALA A 121 4.96 -11.48 -3.63
N ASN A 122 5.04 -12.41 -2.69
CA ASN A 122 5.49 -13.79 -2.87
C ASN A 122 4.43 -14.71 -2.31
N VAL A 123 3.62 -15.30 -3.19
CA VAL A 123 2.45 -16.12 -2.85
C VAL A 123 2.65 -17.53 -3.37
N THR A 124 2.15 -18.51 -2.62
CA THR A 124 2.07 -19.90 -3.07
C THR A 124 0.59 -20.25 -3.21
N LEU A 125 0.19 -20.63 -4.42
CA LEU A 125 -1.18 -21.04 -4.72
C LEU A 125 -1.26 -22.56 -4.73
N GLU A 126 -2.22 -23.14 -4.02
CA GLU A 126 -2.42 -24.60 -3.99
C GLU A 126 -3.05 -25.13 -5.26
N ASN A 127 -3.95 -24.34 -5.85
CA ASN A 127 -4.71 -24.68 -7.06
C ASN A 127 -4.60 -23.54 -8.09
N ASP A 128 -4.91 -23.87 -9.35
CA ASP A 128 -5.03 -22.87 -10.41
C ASP A 128 -6.21 -21.93 -10.08
N VAL A 129 -5.95 -20.62 -10.10
CA VAL A 129 -6.98 -19.59 -9.90
C VAL A 129 -7.50 -19.18 -11.27
N THR A 130 -8.69 -19.70 -11.63
CA THR A 130 -9.33 -19.43 -12.92
C THR A 130 -10.15 -18.15 -12.94
N GLY A 131 -10.51 -17.63 -11.76
CA GLY A 131 -11.35 -16.46 -11.56
C GLY A 131 -11.37 -16.03 -10.10
N GLY A 132 -12.13 -14.99 -9.80
CA GLY A 132 -12.25 -14.48 -8.44
C GLY A 132 -12.83 -13.08 -8.38
N GLU A 133 -12.84 -12.53 -7.18
CA GLU A 133 -13.30 -11.16 -6.90
C GLU A 133 -12.21 -10.39 -6.14
N VAL A 134 -11.94 -9.16 -6.57
CA VAL A 134 -11.12 -8.20 -5.84
C VAL A 134 -12.05 -7.16 -5.23
N ARG A 135 -11.98 -6.98 -3.91
CA ARG A 135 -12.65 -5.89 -3.21
C ARG A 135 -11.63 -4.86 -2.78
N VAL A 136 -11.86 -3.60 -3.05
CA VAL A 136 -11.03 -2.50 -2.53
C VAL A 136 -11.90 -1.48 -1.84
N THR A 137 -11.48 -1.13 -0.63
CA THR A 137 -12.02 0.00 0.12
C THR A 137 -10.89 0.99 0.35
N SER A 138 -11.15 2.27 0.12
CA SER A 138 -10.20 3.35 0.38
C SER A 138 -10.87 4.47 1.14
N GLU A 139 -10.13 5.05 2.09
CA GLU A 139 -10.56 6.14 2.93
C GLU A 139 -9.60 7.34 2.78
N TYR A 140 -10.17 8.54 2.80
CA TYR A 140 -9.46 9.81 2.86
C TYR A 140 -9.81 10.55 4.15
N ASN A 141 -8.82 10.78 5.00
CA ASN A 141 -8.98 11.41 6.32
C ASN A 141 -10.11 10.75 7.15
N GLY A 142 -10.19 9.41 7.11
CA GLY A 142 -11.17 8.61 7.85
C GLY A 142 -12.59 8.62 7.27
N ARG A 143 -12.77 9.12 6.04
CA ARG A 143 -14.04 9.06 5.30
C ARG A 143 -13.88 8.13 4.11
N GLU A 144 -14.87 7.27 3.86
CA GLU A 144 -14.86 6.41 2.67
C GLU A 144 -14.80 7.27 1.40
N LEU A 145 -13.77 7.03 0.59
CA LEU A 145 -13.55 7.67 -0.70
C LEU A 145 -13.99 6.73 -1.83
N TYR A 146 -13.76 5.43 -1.65
CA TYR A 146 -13.93 4.44 -2.69
C TYR A 146 -14.27 3.08 -2.08
N ASN A 147 -15.24 2.38 -2.65
CA ASN A 147 -15.61 1.03 -2.25
C ASN A 147 -16.17 0.29 -3.45
N SER A 148 -15.36 -0.59 -4.03
CA SER A 148 -15.75 -1.33 -5.23
C SER A 148 -15.30 -2.77 -5.19
N LYS A 149 -15.95 -3.54 -6.06
CA LYS A 149 -15.64 -4.92 -6.36
C LYS A 149 -15.40 -5.05 -7.86
N TRP A 150 -14.42 -5.86 -8.23
CA TRP A 150 -14.12 -6.22 -9.62
C TRP A 150 -13.89 -7.71 -9.74
N GLU A 151 -14.07 -8.25 -10.93
CA GLU A 151 -13.64 -9.60 -11.24
C GLU A 151 -12.11 -9.62 -11.32
N LEU A 152 -11.48 -10.62 -10.70
CA LEU A 152 -10.01 -10.70 -10.58
C LEU A 152 -9.32 -10.63 -11.94
N CYS A 153 -9.87 -11.32 -12.94
CA CYS A 153 -9.27 -11.44 -14.26
C CYS A 153 -9.43 -10.20 -15.14
N SER A 154 -10.34 -9.29 -14.78
CA SER A 154 -10.55 -8.01 -15.48
C SER A 154 -10.08 -6.82 -14.63
N ALA A 155 -9.54 -7.06 -13.43
CA ALA A 155 -9.21 -6.01 -12.47
C ALA A 155 -8.12 -5.05 -12.98
N GLU A 156 -7.29 -5.51 -13.91
CA GLU A 156 -6.24 -4.69 -14.51
C GLU A 156 -6.60 -4.15 -15.90
N GLU A 157 -7.80 -4.41 -16.42
CA GLU A 157 -8.22 -3.87 -17.71
C GLU A 157 -8.22 -2.33 -17.67
N GLY A 158 -7.46 -1.72 -18.58
CA GLY A 158 -7.30 -0.27 -18.66
C GLY A 158 -6.23 0.32 -17.75
N LEU A 159 -5.50 -0.49 -16.98
CA LEU A 159 -4.29 -0.06 -16.29
C LEU A 159 -3.07 -0.07 -17.23
N PRO A 160 -2.03 0.74 -16.95
CA PRO A 160 -0.76 0.65 -17.69
C PRO A 160 -0.12 -0.73 -17.56
N GLU A 161 0.36 -1.25 -18.68
CA GLU A 161 1.19 -2.46 -18.77
C GLU A 161 2.49 -2.33 -17.94
N PRO A 162 3.07 -3.44 -17.44
CA PRO A 162 2.65 -4.83 -17.65
C PRO A 162 1.53 -5.28 -16.70
N HIS A 163 0.51 -5.97 -17.20
CA HIS A 163 -0.44 -6.69 -16.33
C HIS A 163 0.30 -7.80 -15.55
N ILE A 164 0.01 -7.92 -14.26
CA ILE A 164 0.53 -9.00 -13.39
C ILE A 164 -0.50 -10.11 -13.16
N ILE A 165 -1.79 -9.82 -13.38
CA ILE A 165 -2.87 -10.78 -13.21
C ILE A 165 -3.29 -11.29 -14.58
N HIS A 166 -2.86 -12.51 -14.90
CA HIS A 166 -3.30 -13.24 -16.07
C HIS A 166 -4.03 -14.50 -15.62
N CYS A 167 -5.32 -14.58 -15.90
CA CYS A 167 -6.09 -15.79 -15.64
C CYS A 167 -5.98 -16.78 -16.80
N PRO A 168 -5.86 -18.09 -16.52
CA PRO A 168 -5.73 -18.69 -15.18
C PRO A 168 -4.35 -18.46 -14.57
N ILE A 169 -4.30 -18.16 -13.26
CA ILE A 169 -3.05 -18.09 -12.51
C ILE A 169 -2.70 -19.52 -12.08
N SER A 170 -1.63 -20.06 -12.62
CA SER A 170 -1.22 -21.44 -12.29
C SER A 170 -0.80 -21.59 -10.82
N ALA A 171 -1.08 -22.77 -10.26
CA ALA A 171 -0.64 -23.19 -8.95
C ALA A 171 0.90 -23.10 -8.78
N GLY A 172 1.33 -23.08 -7.54
CA GLY A 172 2.73 -23.01 -7.13
C GLY A 172 3.16 -21.62 -6.68
N GLN A 173 4.48 -21.46 -6.54
CA GLN A 173 5.07 -20.22 -6.03
C GLN A 173 5.14 -19.15 -7.12
N LYS A 174 4.66 -17.94 -6.82
CA LYS A 174 4.65 -16.77 -7.70
C LYS A 174 5.24 -15.57 -6.98
N ALA A 175 6.06 -14.81 -7.69
CA ALA A 175 6.61 -13.55 -7.22
C ALA A 175 6.14 -12.42 -8.14
N TYR A 176 5.54 -11.39 -7.55
CA TYR A 176 5.00 -10.23 -8.25
C TYR A 176 5.71 -8.96 -7.80
N VAL A 177 5.99 -8.10 -8.77
CA VAL A 177 6.41 -6.71 -8.55
C VAL A 177 5.60 -5.83 -9.47
N LYS A 178 4.82 -4.90 -8.92
CA LYS A 178 4.00 -3.97 -9.70
C LYS A 178 4.20 -2.55 -9.21
N ASP A 179 4.43 -1.66 -10.16
CA ASP A 179 4.46 -0.22 -9.93
C ASP A 179 3.12 0.39 -10.33
N LEU A 180 2.60 1.26 -9.48
CA LEU A 180 1.41 2.06 -9.75
C LEU A 180 1.70 3.53 -9.41
N PRO A 181 1.62 4.44 -10.38
CA PRO A 181 1.81 5.87 -10.13
C PRO A 181 0.67 6.39 -9.26
N ILE A 182 1.00 7.23 -8.27
CA ILE A 182 -0.02 7.93 -7.49
C ILE A 182 -0.40 9.20 -8.26
N PRO A 183 -1.69 9.40 -8.59
CA PRO A 183 -2.08 10.57 -9.36
C PRO A 183 -1.81 11.89 -8.63
N SER A 184 -1.23 12.86 -9.32
CA SER A 184 -0.91 14.19 -8.78
C SER A 184 -2.14 15.02 -8.39
N TYR A 185 -3.33 14.64 -8.84
CA TYR A 185 -4.59 15.30 -8.49
C TYR A 185 -5.17 14.83 -7.14
N LEU A 186 -4.55 13.86 -6.45
CA LEU A 186 -5.01 13.50 -5.11
C LEU A 186 -4.78 14.66 -4.13
N PRO A 187 -5.71 14.98 -3.24
CA PRO A 187 -5.47 16.01 -2.23
C PRO A 187 -4.49 15.53 -1.16
N LYS A 188 -3.77 16.46 -0.53
CA LYS A 188 -2.97 16.23 0.68
C LYS A 188 -3.84 15.64 1.78
N GLY A 189 -3.27 14.75 2.57
CA GLY A 189 -3.95 14.10 3.68
C GLY A 189 -3.61 12.62 3.81
N ARG A 190 -4.37 11.96 4.69
CA ARG A 190 -4.16 10.57 5.06
C ARG A 190 -5.03 9.66 4.20
N PHE A 191 -4.40 8.72 3.54
CA PHE A 191 -5.04 7.67 2.76
C PHE A 191 -4.89 6.34 3.47
N TYR A 192 -5.98 5.59 3.50
CA TYR A 192 -6.00 4.23 4.01
C TYR A 192 -6.68 3.36 2.98
N SER A 193 -6.16 2.17 2.71
CA SER A 193 -6.78 1.23 1.78
C SER A 193 -6.71 -0.19 2.29
N LYS A 194 -7.77 -0.94 1.99
CA LYS A 194 -7.91 -2.37 2.21
C LYS A 194 -8.21 -3.03 0.88
N ALA A 195 -7.48 -4.07 0.52
CA ALA A 195 -7.85 -4.93 -0.59
C ALA A 195 -7.97 -6.39 -0.15
N TRP A 196 -8.89 -7.11 -0.78
CA TRP A 196 -9.20 -8.51 -0.51
C TRP A 196 -9.29 -9.21 -1.86
N VAL A 197 -8.63 -10.34 -2.00
CA VAL A 197 -8.73 -11.17 -3.19
C VAL A 197 -9.38 -12.48 -2.80
N LEU A 198 -10.50 -12.79 -3.44
CA LEU A 198 -11.28 -14.00 -3.24
C LEU A 198 -11.19 -14.84 -4.52
N ASP A 199 -11.10 -16.16 -4.39
CA ASP A 199 -11.26 -17.08 -5.53
C ASP A 199 -12.75 -17.23 -5.93
N THR A 200 -13.04 -18.11 -6.89
CA THR A 200 -14.41 -18.41 -7.33
C THR A 200 -15.28 -19.09 -6.28
N GLU A 201 -14.68 -19.68 -5.25
CA GLU A 201 -15.37 -20.35 -4.14
C GLU A 201 -15.59 -19.41 -2.95
N GLY A 202 -15.02 -18.20 -3.00
CA GLY A 202 -15.08 -17.22 -1.91
C GLY A 202 -13.98 -17.39 -0.87
N ASN A 203 -12.98 -18.25 -1.10
CA ASN A 203 -11.83 -18.38 -0.22
C ASN A 203 -10.91 -17.18 -0.42
N THR A 204 -10.32 -16.67 0.67
CA THR A 204 -9.37 -15.56 0.61
C THR A 204 -8.02 -16.05 0.10
N LEU A 205 -7.59 -15.53 -1.04
CA LEU A 205 -6.25 -15.74 -1.60
C LEU A 205 -5.21 -14.80 -0.97
N GLY A 206 -5.66 -13.63 -0.53
CA GLY A 206 -4.83 -12.68 0.18
C GLY A 206 -5.55 -11.38 0.47
N CYS A 207 -4.92 -10.57 1.30
CA CYS A 207 -5.39 -9.23 1.60
C CYS A 207 -4.22 -8.27 1.75
N SER A 208 -4.49 -6.99 1.49
CA SER A 208 -3.52 -5.94 1.71
C SER A 208 -4.13 -4.82 2.54
N PHE A 209 -3.28 -4.24 3.38
CA PHE A 209 -3.59 -3.06 4.17
C PHE A 209 -2.51 -2.04 3.86
N SER A 210 -2.91 -0.86 3.41
CA SER A 210 -1.97 0.23 3.16
C SER A 210 -2.46 1.52 3.77
N GLU A 211 -1.48 2.33 4.14
CA GLU A 211 -1.67 3.59 4.79
C GLU A 211 -0.52 4.52 4.44
N PHE A 212 -0.84 5.67 3.86
CA PHE A 212 0.16 6.68 3.54
C PHE A 212 -0.39 8.09 3.68
N THR A 213 0.50 9.06 3.57
CA THR A 213 0.17 10.49 3.63
C THR A 213 0.85 11.22 2.50
N ILE A 214 0.11 12.11 1.84
CA ILE A 214 0.62 13.08 0.86
C ILE A 214 0.57 14.46 1.49
#